data_AF-A0A060CC28-F1
#
_entry.id   AF-A0A060CC28-F1
#
_cell.length_a   1.000
_cell.length_b   1.000
_cell.length_c   1.000
_cell.angle_alpha   90.00
_cell.angle_beta   90.00
_cell.angle_gamma   90.00
#
_symmetry.space_group_name_H-M   'P 1'
#
loop_
_entity.id
_entity.type
_entity.pdbx_description
1 polymer ?
#
loop_
_entity_poly.entity_id
_entity_poly.type
_entity_poly.pdbx_seq_one_letter_code
_entity_poly.pdbx_strand_id
1 'polypeptide(L)'
;MLPLTPCSLQTSDDFPHGQPGPQWQWQANPQDGWLTPYQQGQGLQLCCAPTSSDISLYRLPQLLLQKFPAERFTVNTALRPLFSQEGDEAGIAIYGQRFAGLCLSRRDSKIKLSLRHGWIDDRGETHQESIALLDVTVINAIELGFRVGLVTVWSISTTVCR
;
A
#
# COMPACT_ATOMS: atom_id res chain seq x y z
N MET A 1 24.69 -26.22 -23.49
CA MET A 1 24.32 -25.27 -22.42
C MET A 1 23.18 -24.43 -22.93
N LEU A 2 22.04 -24.41 -22.23
CA LEU A 2 20.95 -23.48 -22.57
C LEU A 2 21.42 -22.06 -22.24
N PRO A 3 21.15 -21.05 -23.08
CA PRO A 3 21.47 -19.68 -22.75
C PRO A 3 20.66 -19.28 -21.50
N LEU A 4 21.36 -18.98 -20.42
CA LEU A 4 20.76 -18.33 -19.25
C LEU A 4 20.53 -16.87 -19.63
N THR A 5 19.40 -16.57 -20.24
CA THR A 5 18.93 -15.18 -20.30
C THR A 5 18.66 -14.77 -18.86
N PRO A 6 19.32 -13.74 -18.31
CA PRO A 6 19.00 -13.27 -16.97
C PRO A 6 17.54 -12.81 -16.95
N CYS A 7 16.69 -13.58 -16.29
CA CYS A 7 15.32 -13.19 -16.02
C CYS A 7 15.36 -12.12 -14.93
N SER A 8 15.31 -10.85 -15.32
CA SER A 8 15.18 -9.76 -14.36
C SER A 8 13.83 -9.86 -13.67
N LEU A 9 13.82 -9.89 -12.34
CA LEU A 9 12.58 -9.86 -11.57
C LEU A 9 11.78 -8.60 -11.95
N GLN A 10 10.48 -8.77 -12.20
CA GLN A 10 9.58 -7.66 -12.45
C GLN A 10 9.37 -6.84 -11.18
N THR A 11 9.62 -5.53 -11.24
CA THR A 11 9.55 -4.60 -10.10
C THR A 11 8.45 -3.54 -10.22
N SER A 12 7.87 -3.41 -11.41
CA SER A 12 6.78 -2.47 -11.72
C SER A 12 5.62 -3.24 -12.33
N ASP A 13 4.40 -2.77 -12.09
CA ASP A 13 3.19 -3.43 -12.57
C ASP A 13 2.11 -2.40 -12.89
N ASP A 14 1.61 -2.43 -14.12
CA ASP A 14 0.47 -1.63 -14.57
C ASP A 14 -0.87 -2.35 -14.33
N PHE A 15 -0.83 -3.54 -13.71
CA PHE A 15 -2.00 -4.36 -13.35
C PHE A 15 -2.91 -4.65 -14.55
N PRO A 16 -2.40 -5.33 -15.60
CA PRO A 16 -3.23 -5.68 -16.75
C PRO A 16 -4.43 -6.51 -16.32
N HIS A 17 -5.60 -6.20 -16.88
CA HIS A 17 -6.88 -6.85 -16.56
C HIS A 17 -7.31 -6.74 -15.08
N GLY A 18 -6.78 -5.76 -14.35
CA GLY A 18 -7.09 -5.56 -12.94
C GLY A 18 -6.56 -6.65 -12.04
N GLN A 19 -5.49 -7.34 -12.44
CA GLN A 19 -4.89 -8.43 -11.68
C GLN A 19 -3.45 -8.11 -11.31
N PRO A 20 -3.02 -8.41 -10.07
CA PRO A 20 -1.63 -8.30 -9.68
C PRO A 20 -0.80 -9.44 -10.30
N GLY A 21 0.39 -9.11 -10.78
CA GLY A 21 1.37 -10.11 -11.19
C GLY A 21 1.89 -10.98 -10.04
N PRO A 22 2.65 -12.04 -10.35
CA PRO A 22 3.12 -13.04 -9.37
C PRO A 22 4.10 -12.49 -8.31
N GLN A 23 4.63 -11.28 -8.50
CA GLN A 23 5.50 -10.60 -7.56
C GLN A 23 4.76 -10.07 -6.32
N TRP A 24 3.44 -9.97 -6.38
CA TRP A 24 2.60 -9.46 -5.31
C TRP A 24 2.06 -10.58 -4.43
N GLN A 25 1.96 -10.30 -3.13
CA GLN A 25 1.48 -11.21 -2.09
C GLN A 25 0.63 -10.44 -1.09
N TRP A 26 -0.48 -11.01 -0.67
CA TRP A 26 -1.28 -10.41 0.40
C TRP A 26 -0.63 -10.64 1.76
N GLN A 27 -0.74 -9.67 2.66
CA GLN A 27 -0.25 -9.80 4.04
C GLN A 27 -0.99 -10.89 4.82
N ALA A 28 -2.30 -10.99 4.63
CA ALA A 28 -3.15 -12.05 5.15
C ALA A 28 -3.76 -12.87 4.00
N ASN A 29 -4.52 -13.91 4.34
CA ASN A 29 -5.24 -14.70 3.32
C ASN A 29 -6.20 -13.79 2.55
N PRO A 30 -6.10 -13.71 1.21
CA PRO A 30 -6.99 -12.89 0.40
C PRO A 30 -8.45 -13.25 0.65
N GLN A 31 -9.29 -12.23 0.79
CA GLN A 31 -10.73 -12.39 0.92
C GLN A 31 -11.44 -11.94 -0.36
N ASP A 32 -12.57 -12.58 -0.66
CA ASP A 32 -13.46 -12.14 -1.71
C ASP A 32 -13.88 -10.68 -1.44
N GLY A 33 -13.76 -9.85 -2.47
CA GLY A 33 -14.14 -8.43 -2.40
C GLY A 33 -13.02 -7.47 -2.03
N TRP A 34 -11.81 -7.90 -1.63
CA TRP A 34 -10.67 -6.97 -1.50
C TRP A 34 -10.25 -6.35 -2.83
N LEU A 35 -10.47 -7.08 -3.91
CA LEU A 35 -10.20 -6.68 -5.28
C LEU A 35 -11.46 -6.85 -6.10
N THR A 36 -11.83 -5.81 -6.84
CA THR A 36 -12.93 -5.88 -7.81
C THR A 36 -12.39 -5.92 -9.24
N PRO A 37 -12.98 -6.72 -10.14
CA PRO A 37 -12.54 -6.77 -11.54
C PRO A 37 -12.56 -5.37 -12.17
N TYR A 38 -11.40 -4.88 -12.59
CA TYR A 38 -11.29 -3.66 -13.39
C TYR A 38 -11.25 -4.02 -14.87
N GLN A 39 -12.44 -4.20 -15.46
CA GLN A 39 -12.55 -4.76 -16.82
C GLN A 39 -12.29 -3.75 -17.94
N GLN A 40 -12.16 -2.45 -17.63
CA GLN A 40 -12.08 -1.39 -18.65
C GLN A 40 -10.71 -0.70 -18.80
N GLY A 41 -9.63 -1.27 -18.25
CA GLY A 41 -8.29 -0.69 -18.47
C GLY A 41 -7.15 -1.32 -17.68
N GLN A 42 -6.10 -0.53 -17.49
CA GLN A 42 -4.96 -0.81 -16.62
C GLN A 42 -5.22 -0.28 -15.20
N GLY A 43 -4.60 -0.91 -14.21
CA GLY A 43 -4.72 -0.51 -12.82
C GLY A 43 -5.52 -1.50 -11.98
N LEU A 44 -5.39 -1.33 -10.66
CA LEU A 44 -5.99 -2.21 -9.66
C LEU A 44 -7.10 -1.48 -8.91
N GLN A 45 -8.29 -2.07 -8.85
CA GLN A 45 -9.38 -1.54 -8.03
C GLN A 45 -9.50 -2.33 -6.73
N LEU A 46 -9.09 -1.69 -5.64
CA LEU A 46 -9.12 -2.25 -4.30
C LEU A 46 -10.29 -1.67 -3.51
N CYS A 47 -10.95 -2.52 -2.73
CA CYS A 47 -12.08 -2.12 -1.90
C CYS A 47 -11.68 -2.04 -0.43
N CYS A 48 -12.34 -1.11 0.27
CA CYS A 48 -12.23 -0.98 1.71
C CYS A 48 -12.83 -2.20 2.41
N ALA A 49 -12.09 -2.73 3.39
CA ALA A 49 -12.52 -3.79 4.27
C ALA A 49 -12.62 -3.24 5.71
N PRO A 50 -13.78 -3.41 6.37
CA PRO A 50 -14.01 -2.87 7.71
C PRO A 50 -12.94 -3.30 8.72
N THR A 51 -12.37 -2.32 9.43
CA THR A 51 -11.40 -2.55 10.52
C THR A 51 -11.67 -1.62 11.70
N SER A 52 -11.11 -1.95 12.88
CA SER A 52 -11.17 -1.08 14.05
C SER A 52 -10.45 0.25 13.79
N SER A 53 -10.92 1.35 14.39
CA SER A 53 -10.34 2.69 14.17
C SER A 53 -8.89 2.83 14.62
N ASP A 54 -8.50 2.00 15.57
CA ASP A 54 -7.20 1.99 16.24
C ASP A 54 -6.27 0.91 15.66
N ILE A 55 -6.67 0.19 14.61
CA ILE A 55 -5.83 -0.86 14.03
C ILE A 55 -4.50 -0.28 13.53
N SER A 56 -3.40 -0.90 13.97
CA SER A 56 -2.07 -0.58 13.47
C SER A 56 -1.93 -0.97 12.00
N LEU A 57 -1.15 -0.19 11.23
CA LEU A 57 -0.89 -0.45 9.81
C LEU A 57 -0.27 -1.85 9.66
N TYR A 58 0.60 -2.22 10.61
CA TYR A 58 1.25 -3.52 10.65
C TYR A 58 0.27 -4.70 10.69
N ARG A 59 -0.93 -4.49 11.24
CA ARG A 59 -1.95 -5.51 11.49
C ARG A 59 -3.06 -5.53 10.43
N LEU A 60 -2.98 -4.67 9.42
CA LEU A 60 -3.98 -4.64 8.36
C LEU A 60 -3.86 -5.87 7.46
N PRO A 61 -4.98 -6.59 7.22
CA PRO A 61 -4.93 -7.82 6.43
C PRO A 61 -4.86 -7.56 4.92
N GLN A 62 -5.52 -6.50 4.42
CA GLN A 62 -5.62 -6.17 2.99
C GLN A 62 -4.43 -5.39 2.42
N LEU A 63 -3.20 -5.65 2.90
CA LEU A 63 -2.00 -5.08 2.29
C LEU A 63 -1.52 -5.95 1.13
N LEU A 64 -1.46 -5.40 -0.08
CA LEU A 64 -0.88 -6.07 -1.25
C LEU A 64 0.61 -5.74 -1.37
N LEU A 65 1.47 -6.73 -1.11
CA LEU A 65 2.89 -6.58 -0.83
C LEU A 65 3.83 -7.14 -1.91
N GLN A 66 4.93 -6.43 -2.24
CA GLN A 66 6.02 -6.96 -3.08
C GLN A 66 7.37 -6.87 -2.34
N LYS A 67 8.24 -7.89 -2.45
CA LYS A 67 9.60 -7.83 -1.87
C LYS A 67 10.42 -6.66 -2.43
N PHE A 68 11.27 -6.09 -1.59
CA PHE A 68 12.21 -5.05 -2.02
C PHE A 68 13.14 -5.54 -3.15
N PRO A 69 13.28 -4.75 -4.23
CA PRO A 69 14.09 -5.15 -5.38
C PRO A 69 15.60 -4.88 -5.18
N ALA A 70 15.95 -4.00 -4.23
CA ALA A 70 17.32 -3.61 -3.91
C ALA A 70 17.40 -2.94 -2.51
N GLU A 71 18.61 -2.71 -2.00
CA GLU A 71 18.82 -1.96 -0.74
C GLU A 71 18.50 -0.46 -0.86
N ARG A 72 18.55 0.07 -2.09
CA ARG A 72 18.20 1.44 -2.42
C ARG A 72 17.35 1.45 -3.66
N PHE A 73 16.16 2.04 -3.59
CA PHE A 73 15.25 2.16 -4.71
C PHE A 73 14.22 3.25 -4.43
N THR A 74 13.47 3.61 -5.46
CA THR A 74 12.31 4.48 -5.36
C THR A 74 11.09 3.67 -5.73
N VAL A 75 10.01 3.87 -4.99
CA VAL A 75 8.70 3.32 -5.31
C VAL A 75 7.70 4.46 -5.38
N ASN A 76 6.86 4.42 -6.40
CA ASN A 76 5.77 5.34 -6.59
C ASN A 76 4.53 4.59 -7.08
N THR A 77 3.36 5.15 -6.76
CA THR A 77 2.07 4.66 -7.23
C THR A 77 1.15 5.84 -7.48
N ALA A 78 0.38 5.77 -8.57
CA ALA A 78 -0.69 6.71 -8.84
C ALA A 78 -1.98 6.17 -8.22
N LEU A 79 -2.57 6.95 -7.31
CA LEU A 79 -3.75 6.56 -6.57
C LEU A 79 -4.92 7.49 -6.85
N ARG A 80 -6.07 6.91 -7.21
CA ARG A 80 -7.35 7.61 -7.31
C ARG A 80 -8.24 7.20 -6.14
N PRO A 81 -8.44 8.06 -5.13
CA PRO A 81 -9.30 7.73 -4.01
C PRO A 81 -10.77 7.81 -4.43
N LEU A 82 -11.47 6.67 -4.39
CA LEU A 82 -12.91 6.57 -4.63
C LEU A 82 -13.68 6.48 -3.30
N PHE A 83 -13.26 7.28 -2.31
CA PHE A 83 -13.78 7.22 -0.96
C PHE A 83 -15.23 7.68 -0.88
N SER A 84 -16.08 6.85 -0.30
CA SER A 84 -17.51 7.07 -0.14
C SER A 84 -17.91 7.32 1.31
N GLN A 85 -17.15 6.80 2.29
CA GLN A 85 -17.49 6.88 3.70
C GLN A 85 -16.41 7.60 4.53
N GLU A 86 -16.85 8.19 5.64
CA GLU A 86 -15.97 8.72 6.66
C GLU A 86 -15.22 7.54 7.31
N GLY A 87 -13.90 7.52 7.22
CA GLY A 87 -13.14 6.33 7.64
C GLY A 87 -12.28 5.78 6.52
N ASP A 88 -12.78 5.78 5.28
CA ASP A 88 -12.10 5.23 4.11
C ASP A 88 -10.67 5.76 4.04
N GLU A 89 -9.74 4.85 3.76
CA GLU A 89 -8.31 5.12 3.68
C GLU A 89 -7.76 4.44 2.41
N ALA A 90 -6.64 4.89 1.88
CA ALA A 90 -5.83 4.17 0.90
C ALA A 90 -4.45 4.80 0.85
N GLY A 91 -3.44 4.08 0.37
CA GLY A 91 -2.09 4.61 0.42
C GLY A 91 -1.02 3.70 -0.15
N ILE A 92 0.22 4.11 0.06
CA ILE A 92 1.41 3.31 -0.19
C ILE A 92 2.12 3.07 1.13
N ALA A 93 2.66 1.88 1.35
CA ALA A 93 3.41 1.57 2.56
C ALA A 93 4.74 0.85 2.31
N ILE A 94 5.66 1.06 3.24
CA ILE A 94 6.84 0.24 3.49
C ILE A 94 6.53 -0.64 4.70
N TYR A 95 6.61 -1.96 4.52
CA TYR A 95 6.14 -2.94 5.50
C TYR A 95 7.25 -3.87 6.02
N GLY A 96 7.28 -4.08 7.34
CA GLY A 96 8.17 -4.98 8.08
C GLY A 96 8.24 -4.56 9.56
N GLN A 97 9.32 -4.89 10.29
CA GLN A 97 9.46 -4.57 11.72
C GLN A 97 9.28 -3.07 12.07
N ARG A 98 9.76 -2.15 11.22
CA ARG A 98 9.57 -0.70 11.23
C ARG A 98 8.85 -0.27 9.96
N PHE A 99 7.61 0.15 10.07
CA PHE A 99 6.76 0.42 8.92
C PHE A 99 6.48 1.91 8.78
N ALA A 100 6.16 2.32 7.56
CA ALA A 100 5.70 3.67 7.25
C ALA A 100 4.67 3.61 6.12
N GLY A 101 3.65 4.47 6.17
CA GLY A 101 2.61 4.55 5.16
C GLY A 101 2.22 6.00 4.91
N LEU A 102 2.11 6.36 3.64
CA LEU A 102 1.45 7.59 3.22
C LEU A 102 -0.01 7.26 2.94
N CYS A 103 -0.90 7.75 3.81
CA CYS A 103 -2.31 7.41 3.81
C CYS A 103 -3.16 8.61 3.43
N LEU A 104 -3.94 8.49 2.37
CA LEU A 104 -5.09 9.35 2.10
C LEU A 104 -6.27 8.80 2.88
N SER A 105 -6.96 9.66 3.62
CA SER A 105 -8.16 9.27 4.36
C SER A 105 -9.28 10.27 4.14
N ARG A 106 -10.52 9.79 4.04
CA ARG A 106 -11.70 10.66 4.06
C ARG A 106 -12.03 11.03 5.49
N ARG A 107 -11.82 12.30 5.84
CA ARG A 107 -12.09 12.87 7.15
C ARG A 107 -12.76 14.23 7.07
N ASP A 108 -13.83 14.45 7.82
CA ASP A 108 -14.62 15.70 7.83
C ASP A 108 -15.08 16.12 6.43
N SER A 109 -15.53 15.16 5.61
CA SER A 109 -15.87 15.39 4.19
C SER A 109 -14.73 15.91 3.30
N LYS A 110 -13.48 15.85 3.76
CA LYS A 110 -12.27 16.16 3.00
C LYS A 110 -11.40 14.91 2.85
N ILE A 111 -10.47 14.95 1.90
CA ILE A 111 -9.38 13.97 1.83
C ILE A 111 -8.18 14.58 2.55
N LYS A 112 -7.60 13.85 3.50
CA LYS A 112 -6.40 14.27 4.25
C LYS A 112 -5.28 13.28 4.01
N LEU A 113 -4.08 13.79 3.78
CA LEU A 113 -2.87 12.98 3.69
C LEU A 113 -2.17 12.96 5.06
N SER A 114 -1.82 11.78 5.52
CA SER A 114 -1.03 11.56 6.73
C SER A 114 0.14 10.61 6.49
N LEU A 115 1.19 10.76 7.29
CA LEU A 115 2.24 9.76 7.43
C LEU A 115 1.96 8.95 8.69
N ARG A 116 1.70 7.66 8.53
CA ARG A 116 1.66 6.69 9.63
C ARG A 116 3.01 6.01 9.70
N HIS A 117 3.66 5.98 10.86
CA HIS A 117 4.90 5.23 11.01
C HIS A 117 4.98 4.58 12.38
N GLY A 118 5.75 3.50 12.46
CA GLY A 118 5.82 2.74 13.69
C GLY A 118 6.77 1.57 13.61
N TRP A 119 6.73 0.75 14.64
CA TRP A 119 7.47 -0.49 14.73
C TRP A 119 6.72 -1.52 15.58
N ILE A 120 7.08 -2.78 15.43
CA ILE A 120 6.63 -3.88 16.28
C ILE A 120 7.79 -4.34 17.16
N ASP A 121 7.52 -4.53 18.45
CA ASP A 121 8.52 -5.04 19.38
C ASP A 121 8.55 -6.57 19.43
N ASP A 122 9.51 -7.11 20.19
CA ASP A 122 9.70 -8.56 20.32
C ASP A 122 8.55 -9.26 21.04
N ARG A 123 7.65 -8.52 21.71
CA ARG A 123 6.42 -9.04 22.33
C ARG A 123 5.25 -9.05 21.34
N GLY A 124 5.43 -8.47 20.16
CA GLY A 124 4.39 -8.32 19.15
C GLY A 124 3.49 -7.10 19.37
N GLU A 125 3.85 -6.18 20.27
CA GLU A 125 3.13 -4.94 20.49
C GLU A 125 3.52 -3.91 19.41
N THR A 126 2.53 -3.22 18.84
CA THR A 126 2.76 -2.24 17.79
C THR A 126 2.79 -0.84 18.36
N HIS A 127 3.89 -0.13 18.11
CA HIS A 127 4.11 1.26 18.49
C HIS A 127 3.97 2.11 17.22
N GLN A 128 2.90 2.89 17.10
CA GLN A 128 2.59 3.66 15.90
C GLN A 128 2.19 5.10 16.24
N GLU A 129 2.66 6.03 15.42
CA GLU A 129 2.25 7.43 15.44
C GLU A 129 1.71 7.84 14.06
N SER A 130 1.02 8.99 14.03
CA SER A 130 0.46 9.56 12.80
C SER A 130 0.70 11.06 12.75
N ILE A 131 1.27 11.52 11.64
CA ILE A 131 1.56 12.93 11.39
C ILE A 131 0.63 13.39 10.27
N ALA A 132 -0.18 14.42 10.53
CA ALA A 132 -0.98 15.06 9.49
C ALA A 132 -0.05 15.88 8.58
N LEU A 133 -0.13 15.68 7.26
CA LEU A 133 0.73 16.37 6.30
C LEU A 133 0.00 17.53 5.63
N LEU A 134 -1.13 17.25 4.98
CA LEU A 134 -1.92 18.27 4.27
C LEU A 134 -3.37 17.84 4.01
N ASP A 135 -4.25 18.83 3.91
CA ASP A 135 -5.59 18.67 3.34
C ASP A 135 -5.46 18.63 1.81
N VAL A 136 -5.97 17.56 1.19
CA VAL A 136 -5.94 17.37 -0.26
C VAL A 136 -7.25 17.86 -0.86
N THR A 137 -7.20 18.96 -1.62
CA THR A 137 -8.37 19.48 -2.36
C THR A 137 -8.51 18.78 -3.71
N VAL A 138 -9.75 18.43 -4.09
CA VAL A 138 -10.21 17.88 -5.40
C VAL A 138 -9.08 17.22 -6.22
N ILE A 139 -8.80 15.95 -5.92
CA ILE A 139 -7.85 15.15 -6.69
C ILE A 139 -8.58 14.13 -7.57
N ASN A 140 -8.26 14.14 -8.86
CA ASN A 140 -8.61 13.03 -9.75
C ASN A 140 -7.67 11.85 -9.54
N ALA A 141 -6.39 12.12 -9.26
CA ALA A 141 -5.36 11.16 -8.88
C ALA A 141 -4.24 11.90 -8.13
N ILE A 142 -3.46 11.17 -7.34
CA ILE A 142 -2.26 11.66 -6.67
C ILE A 142 -1.14 10.62 -6.79
N GLU A 143 0.08 11.08 -7.02
CA GLU A 143 1.26 10.21 -6.97
C GLU A 143 1.82 10.22 -5.55
N LEU A 144 1.96 9.03 -4.96
CA LEU A 144 2.59 8.83 -3.66
C LEU A 144 3.84 7.99 -3.85
N GLY A 145 4.90 8.27 -3.08
CA GLY A 145 6.12 7.49 -3.21
C GLY A 145 7.09 7.63 -2.04
N PHE A 146 7.99 6.66 -1.95
CA PHE A 146 9.09 6.63 -1.00
C PHE A 146 10.41 6.51 -1.76
N ARG A 147 11.44 7.21 -1.26
CA ARG A 147 12.83 6.91 -1.58
C ARG A 147 13.42 6.11 -0.42
N VAL A 148 13.74 4.85 -0.68
CA VAL A 148 14.26 3.92 0.32
C VAL A 148 15.77 3.83 0.17
N GLY A 149 16.48 3.89 1.29
CA GLY A 149 17.91 3.59 1.33
C GLY A 149 18.35 3.09 2.70
N LEU A 150 19.23 2.09 2.70
CA LEU A 150 19.82 1.45 3.90
C LEU A 150 18.77 1.01 4.93
N VAL A 151 17.92 0.04 4.58
CA VAL A 151 17.09 -0.63 5.57
C VAL A 151 16.96 -2.13 5.26
N THR A 152 17.29 -2.95 6.25
CA THR A 152 17.28 -4.41 6.27
C THR A 152 15.84 -4.94 6.15
N VAL A 153 15.46 -5.49 4.98
CA VAL A 153 14.26 -6.33 4.70
C VAL A 153 12.87 -5.69 4.82
N TRP A 154 12.19 -5.48 3.68
CA TRP A 154 10.80 -4.97 3.67
C TRP A 154 10.05 -5.33 2.38
N SER A 155 8.73 -5.09 2.37
CA SER A 155 7.86 -5.20 1.21
C SER A 155 7.02 -3.92 0.95
N ILE A 156 6.70 -3.67 -0.33
CA ILE A 156 5.96 -2.52 -0.88
C ILE A 156 4.46 -2.79 -0.80
N SER A 157 3.66 -1.93 -0.16
CA SER A 157 2.20 -2.05 -0.18
C SER A 157 1.51 -1.04 -1.09
N THR A 158 0.53 -1.49 -1.88
CA THR A 158 -0.53 -0.63 -2.42
C THR A 158 -1.85 -0.93 -1.70
N THR A 159 -2.37 0.11 -1.03
CA THR A 159 -3.69 0.30 -0.38
C THR A 159 -3.94 -0.31 1.00
N VAL A 160 -4.39 0.57 1.90
CA VAL A 160 -4.97 0.33 3.24
C VAL A 160 -6.36 0.92 3.19
N CYS A 161 -7.44 0.13 3.16
CA CYS A 161 -8.80 0.68 2.99
C CYS A 161 -9.71 0.13 4.08
N ARG A 162 -10.18 1.02 4.98
CA ARG A 162 -11.03 0.75 6.15
C ARG A 162 -12.50 0.86 5.80
#